data_AF-Q6P063-F1
#
_entry.id   AF-Q6P063-F1
#
_cell.length_a   1.000
_cell.length_b   1.000
_cell.length_c   1.000
_cell.angle_alpha   90.00
_cell.angle_beta   90.00
_cell.angle_gamma   90.00
#
_symmetry.space_group_name_H-M   'P 1'
#
loop_
_entity.id
_entity.type
_entity.pdbx_description
1 polymer ?
#
loop_
_entity_poly.entity_id
_entity_poly.type
_entity_poly.pdbx_seq_one_letter_code
_entity_poly.pdbx_strand_id
1 'polypeptide(L)'
;MRVQILKDFVKQHFPATPLLDYALEVEKITTSKKPNLILNVDGFIGVAFVDMLRNCGSFTREEADEYVDIGALNGIFVLGRSMGFIGHYLDQKRLKQGLYRHPWDDISYVLPEHMSM
;
A
#
# COMPACT_ATOMS: atom_id res chain seq x y z
N MET A 1 -10.64 7.14 7.58
CA MET A 1 -10.00 8.47 7.41
C MET A 1 -9.17 8.54 6.11
N ARG A 2 -8.01 7.87 5.97
CA ARG A 2 -7.16 7.97 4.75
C ARG A 2 -7.89 7.62 3.44
N VAL A 3 -8.57 6.46 3.42
CA VAL A 3 -9.36 6.04 2.25
C VAL A 3 -10.45 7.06 1.91
N GLN A 4 -11.13 7.60 2.93
CA GLN A 4 -12.19 8.59 2.72
C GLN A 4 -11.67 9.87 2.06
N ILE A 5 -10.56 10.42 2.57
CA ILE A 5 -9.93 11.63 2.01
C ILE A 5 -9.57 11.43 0.54
N LEU A 6 -8.96 10.28 0.21
CA LEU A 6 -8.60 9.96 -1.17
C LEU A 6 -9.85 9.75 -2.05
N LYS A 7 -10.87 9.07 -1.51
CA LYS A 7 -12.13 8.81 -2.20
C LYS A 7 -12.86 10.10 -2.56
N ASP A 8 -12.95 11.03 -1.61
CA ASP A 8 -13.62 12.31 -1.83
C ASP A 8 -12.91 13.12 -2.92
N PHE A 9 -11.58 13.20 -2.87
CA PHE A 9 -10.77 13.87 -3.91
C PHE A 9 -10.96 13.24 -5.29
N VAL A 10 -10.83 11.91 -5.38
CA VAL A 10 -10.97 11.17 -6.65
C VAL A 10 -12.37 11.38 -7.22
N LYS A 11 -13.42 11.24 -6.40
CA LYS A 11 -14.80 11.43 -6.85
C LYS A 11 -15.13 12.86 -7.24
N GLN A 12 -14.45 13.85 -6.67
CA GLN A 12 -14.68 15.25 -7.01
C GLN A 12 -13.92 15.69 -8.28
N HIS A 13 -12.79 15.07 -8.60
CA HIS A 13 -11.85 15.64 -9.59
C HIS A 13 -11.51 14.73 -10.76
N PHE A 14 -11.71 13.42 -10.64
CA PHE A 14 -11.41 12.52 -11.75
C PHE A 14 -12.54 12.57 -12.78
N PRO A 15 -12.22 12.62 -14.08
CA PRO A 15 -13.25 12.63 -15.13
C PRO A 15 -14.01 11.30 -15.20
N ALA A 16 -13.36 10.18 -14.90
CA ALA A 16 -13.96 8.85 -14.83
C ALA A 16 -13.20 7.96 -13.84
N THR A 17 -13.93 7.05 -13.17
CA THR A 17 -13.37 6.12 -12.17
C THR A 17 -13.89 4.67 -12.30
N PRO A 18 -13.93 4.09 -13.52
CA PRO A 18 -14.59 2.80 -13.74
C PRO A 18 -13.97 1.66 -12.92
N LEU A 19 -12.66 1.66 -12.69
CA LEU A 19 -12.02 0.59 -11.91
C LEU A 19 -12.25 0.75 -10.41
N LEU A 20 -12.26 1.98 -9.89
CA LEU A 20 -12.68 2.24 -8.52
C LEU A 20 -14.14 1.85 -8.31
N ASP A 21 -15.03 2.12 -9.26
CA ASP A 21 -16.44 1.72 -9.16
C ASP A 21 -16.59 0.21 -9.10
N TYR A 22 -15.86 -0.52 -9.94
CA TYR A 22 -15.78 -1.97 -9.85
C TYR A 22 -15.26 -2.44 -8.48
N ALA A 23 -14.20 -1.82 -7.96
CA ALA A 23 -13.64 -2.16 -6.66
C ALA A 23 -14.61 -1.92 -5.49
N LEU A 24 -15.44 -0.87 -5.57
CA LEU A 24 -16.47 -0.58 -4.58
C LEU A 24 -17.63 -1.58 -4.64
N GLU A 25 -17.98 -2.10 -5.82
CA GLU A 25 -18.94 -3.22 -5.90
C GLU A 25 -18.36 -4.50 -5.28
N VAL A 26 -17.07 -4.79 -5.49
CA VAL A 26 -16.39 -5.89 -4.81
C VAL A 26 -16.40 -5.69 -3.29
N GLU A 27 -16.12 -4.47 -2.82
CA GLU A 27 -16.18 -4.13 -1.40
C GLU A 27 -17.57 -4.41 -0.79
N LYS A 28 -18.66 -4.06 -1.48
CA LYS A 28 -20.03 -4.38 -1.01
C LYS A 28 -20.21 -5.89 -0.80
N ILE A 29 -19.70 -6.70 -1.73
CA ILE A 29 -19.78 -8.17 -1.63
C ILE A 29 -18.92 -8.67 -0.47
N THR A 30 -17.68 -8.20 -0.31
CA THR A 30 -16.78 -8.69 0.73
C THR A 30 -17.23 -8.27 2.12
N THR A 31 -17.71 -7.03 2.28
CA THR A 31 -18.22 -6.50 3.55
C THR A 31 -19.51 -7.20 3.99
N SER A 32 -20.33 -7.67 3.05
CA SER A 32 -21.49 -8.52 3.36
C SER A 32 -21.11 -9.85 4.01
N LYS A 33 -19.88 -10.36 3.75
CA LYS A 33 -19.35 -11.58 4.36
C LYS A 33 -18.69 -11.31 5.72
N LYS A 34 -17.90 -10.24 5.81
CA LYS A 34 -17.29 -9.81 7.07
C LYS A 34 -17.04 -8.28 7.04
N PRO A 35 -17.51 -7.52 8.04
CA PRO A 35 -17.58 -6.06 7.96
C PRO A 35 -16.21 -5.36 7.89
N ASN A 36 -15.13 -6.05 8.26
CA ASN A 36 -13.77 -5.50 8.19
C ASN A 36 -13.07 -5.74 6.85
N LEU A 37 -13.70 -6.43 5.89
CA LEU A 37 -13.15 -6.65 4.54
C LEU A 37 -13.47 -5.47 3.61
N ILE A 38 -13.08 -4.29 4.07
CA ILE A 38 -13.22 -3.02 3.34
C ILE A 38 -12.11 -2.85 2.30
N LEU A 39 -12.30 -1.95 1.34
CA LEU A 39 -11.26 -1.50 0.43
C LEU A 39 -10.22 -0.71 1.21
N ASN A 40 -9.07 -1.32 1.45
CA ASN A 40 -7.99 -0.70 2.20
C ASN A 40 -7.30 0.42 1.38
N VAL A 41 -6.39 1.16 2.03
CA VAL A 41 -5.71 2.30 1.40
C VAL A 41 -4.82 1.88 0.22
N ASP A 42 -4.17 0.73 0.33
CA ASP A 42 -3.28 0.19 -0.71
C ASP A 42 -4.07 -0.17 -1.97
N GLY A 43 -5.19 -0.89 -1.79
CA GLY A 43 -6.12 -1.24 -2.87
C GLY A 43 -6.77 0.00 -3.48
N PHE A 44 -7.18 0.97 -2.65
CA PHE A 44 -7.74 2.24 -3.12
C PHE A 44 -6.75 3.01 -3.99
N ILE A 45 -5.49 3.19 -3.52
CA ILE A 45 -4.44 3.87 -4.30
C ILE A 45 -4.18 3.13 -5.61
N GLY A 46 -4.10 1.80 -5.57
CA GLY A 46 -3.89 0.99 -6.78
C GLY A 46 -4.94 1.25 -7.86
N VAL A 47 -6.23 1.06 -7.53
CA VAL A 47 -7.30 1.23 -8.53
C VAL A 47 -7.47 2.69 -8.97
N ALA A 48 -7.33 3.64 -8.04
CA ALA A 48 -7.40 5.07 -8.38
C ALA A 48 -6.23 5.51 -9.27
N PHE A 49 -5.01 4.99 -9.05
CA PHE A 49 -3.86 5.33 -9.89
C PHE A 49 -4.02 4.79 -11.32
N VAL A 50 -4.57 3.58 -11.46
CA VAL A 50 -4.91 3.02 -12.77
C VAL A 50 -6.00 3.85 -13.46
N ASP A 51 -7.05 4.25 -12.73
CA ASP A 51 -8.08 5.14 -13.26
C ASP A 51 -7.50 6.50 -13.68
N MET A 52 -6.53 7.04 -12.92
CA MET A 52 -5.83 8.27 -13.28
C MET A 52 -5.10 8.12 -14.61
N LEU A 53 -4.23 7.12 -14.74
CA LEU A 53 -3.43 6.90 -15.95
C LEU A 53 -4.32 6.70 -17.18
N ARG A 54 -5.38 5.90 -17.04
CA ARG A 54 -6.26 5.56 -18.17
C ARG A 54 -7.23 6.67 -18.57
N ASN A 55 -7.60 7.56 -17.65
CA ASN A 55 -8.70 8.51 -17.88
C ASN A 55 -8.28 9.99 -17.77
N CYS A 56 -7.02 10.32 -17.46
CA CYS A 56 -6.56 11.71 -17.42
C CYS A 56 -6.40 12.34 -18.82
N GLY A 57 -6.45 11.54 -19.89
CA GLY A 57 -6.30 11.99 -21.27
C GLY A 57 -4.85 12.24 -21.72
N SER A 58 -3.85 11.92 -20.87
CA SER A 58 -2.43 12.08 -21.20
C SER A 58 -1.75 10.82 -21.71
N PHE A 59 -2.36 9.65 -21.53
CA PHE A 59 -1.78 8.36 -21.89
C PHE A 59 -2.75 7.56 -22.76
N THR A 60 -2.22 6.79 -23.70
CA THR A 60 -2.97 5.71 -24.35
C THR A 60 -3.19 4.56 -23.36
N ARG A 61 -4.01 3.58 -23.76
CA ARG A 61 -4.25 2.41 -22.93
C ARG A 61 -2.96 1.58 -22.76
N GLU A 62 -2.19 1.44 -23.81
CA GLU A 62 -0.94 0.68 -23.85
C GLU A 62 0.11 1.33 -22.95
N GLU A 63 0.26 2.66 -23.01
CA GLU A 63 1.18 3.41 -22.14
C GLU A 63 0.79 3.29 -20.67
N ALA A 64 -0.50 3.46 -20.36
CA ALA A 64 -1.00 3.32 -19.00
C ALA A 64 -0.74 1.91 -18.44
N ASP A 65 -0.96 0.87 -19.25
CA ASP A 65 -0.75 -0.51 -18.85
C ASP A 65 0.76 -0.83 -18.71
N GLU A 66 1.63 -0.26 -19.54
CA GLU A 66 3.09 -0.38 -19.41
C GLU A 66 3.60 0.22 -18.08
N TYR A 67 3.17 1.44 -17.71
CA TYR A 67 3.57 2.05 -16.44
C TYR A 67 3.18 1.22 -15.22
N VAL A 68 2.04 0.53 -15.28
CA VAL A 68 1.60 -0.39 -14.24
C VAL A 68 2.50 -1.63 -14.22
N ASP A 69 2.79 -2.22 -15.37
CA ASP A 69 3.60 -3.44 -15.52
C ASP A 69 5.05 -3.25 -15.05
N ILE A 70 5.70 -2.14 -15.44
CA ILE A 70 7.06 -1.82 -14.98
C ILE A 70 7.13 -1.43 -13.49
N GLY A 71 5.97 -1.32 -12.82
CA GLY A 71 5.90 -1.14 -11.37
C GLY A 71 5.96 0.31 -10.90
N ALA A 72 5.43 1.29 -11.64
CA ALA A 72 5.38 2.69 -11.21
C ALA A 72 4.68 2.87 -9.84
N LEU A 73 3.66 2.05 -9.54
CA LEU A 73 2.97 2.02 -8.25
C LEU A 73 3.91 1.67 -7.07
N ASN A 74 4.90 0.80 -7.30
CA ASN A 74 5.92 0.50 -6.28
C ASN A 74 6.75 1.75 -5.97
N GLY A 75 7.08 2.54 -7.01
CA GLY A 75 7.81 3.80 -6.88
C GLY A 75 7.08 4.83 -5.99
N ILE A 76 5.76 4.96 -6.15
CA ILE A 76 4.93 5.84 -5.31
C ILE A 76 5.05 5.45 -3.83
N PHE A 77 4.94 4.15 -3.53
CA PHE A 77 5.04 3.67 -2.15
C PHE A 77 6.45 3.87 -1.57
N VAL A 78 7.48 3.51 -2.33
CA VAL A 78 8.89 3.67 -1.90
C VAL A 78 9.19 5.13 -1.61
N LEU A 79 8.79 6.04 -2.49
CA LEU A 79 9.03 7.48 -2.33
C LEU A 79 8.31 8.02 -1.08
N GLY A 80 7.01 7.73 -0.94
CA GLY A 80 6.23 8.20 0.21
C GLY A 80 6.73 7.63 1.53
N ARG A 81 7.06 6.34 1.58
CA ARG A 81 7.53 5.68 2.81
C ARG A 81 8.94 6.13 3.21
N SER A 82 9.80 6.47 2.24
CA SER A 82 11.14 6.99 2.50
C SER A 82 11.12 8.25 3.36
N MET A 83 10.11 9.12 3.19
CA MET A 83 9.92 10.29 4.04
C MET A 83 9.74 9.91 5.52
N GLY A 84 8.94 8.88 5.80
CA GLY A 84 8.75 8.34 7.14
C GLY A 84 10.01 7.67 7.70
N PHE A 85 10.74 6.92 6.87
CA PHE A 85 11.99 6.28 7.29
C PHE A 85 13.08 7.29 7.66
N ILE A 86 13.22 8.36 6.87
CA ILE A 86 14.12 9.48 7.20
C ILE A 86 13.69 10.11 8.53
N GLY A 87 12.39 10.35 8.71
CA GLY A 87 11.83 10.87 9.96
C GLY A 87 12.17 9.99 11.16
N HIS A 88 11.97 8.67 11.06
CA HIS A 88 12.31 7.73 12.12
C HIS A 88 13.82 7.68 12.41
N TYR A 89 14.67 7.70 11.39
CA TYR A 89 16.12 7.77 11.59
C TYR A 89 16.52 9.01 12.40
N LEU A 90 16.04 10.19 12.00
CA LEU A 90 16.32 11.44 12.70
C LEU A 90 15.76 11.44 14.13
N ASP A 91 14.57 10.88 14.32
CA ASP A 91 13.93 10.74 15.62
C ASP A 91 14.75 9.89 16.59
N GLN A 92 15.24 8.73 16.15
CA GLN A 92 16.09 7.86 16.97
C GLN A 92 17.42 8.53 17.34
N LYS A 93 18.00 9.31 16.42
CA LYS A 93 19.19 10.14 16.70
C LYS A 93 18.88 11.21 17.75
N ARG A 94 17.76 11.93 17.61
CA ARG A 94 17.32 12.95 18.57
C ARG A 94 17.10 12.36 19.97
N LEU A 95 16.48 11.18 20.04
CA LEU A 95 16.21 10.46 21.29
C LEU A 95 17.44 9.79 21.89
N LYS A 96 18.59 9.80 21.20
CA LYS A 96 19.85 9.16 21.63
C LYS A 96 19.67 7.67 21.99
N GLN A 97 18.87 6.96 21.19
CA GLN A 97 18.55 5.55 21.45
C GLN A 97 19.80 4.67 21.34
N GLY A 98 19.92 3.71 22.25
CA GLY A 98 21.03 2.76 22.33
C GLY A 98 20.92 1.64 21.28
N LEU A 99 21.87 0.70 21.32
CA LEU A 99 21.86 -0.47 20.44
C LEU A 99 20.68 -1.39 20.77
N TYR A 100 19.92 -1.76 19.74
CA TYR A 100 18.83 -2.73 19.88
C TYR A 100 19.36 -4.17 19.83
N ARG A 101 18.90 -5.01 20.77
CA ARG A 101 19.06 -6.47 20.75
C ARG A 101 17.71 -7.10 21.00
N HIS A 102 17.28 -8.01 20.12
CA HIS A 102 15.98 -8.65 20.23
C HIS A 102 15.92 -9.57 21.46
N PRO A 103 14.84 -9.55 22.26
CA PRO A 103 14.64 -10.45 23.39
C PRO A 103 14.63 -11.92 22.96
N TRP A 104 15.24 -12.80 23.76
CA TRP A 104 15.30 -14.24 23.43
C TRP A 104 13.99 -14.98 23.67
N ASP A 105 13.15 -14.47 24.58
CA ASP A 105 11.82 -15.01 24.85
C ASP A 105 10.83 -14.80 23.69
N ASP A 106 11.12 -13.85 22.80
CA ASP A 106 10.39 -13.62 21.54
C ASP A 106 10.98 -14.40 20.34
N ILE A 107 11.96 -15.30 20.59
CA ILE A 107 12.57 -16.15 19.55
C ILE A 107 12.33 -17.62 19.87
N SER A 108 11.61 -18.32 18.98
CA SER A 108 11.45 -19.77 19.03
C SER A 108 12.66 -20.48 18.42
N TYR A 109 13.60 -20.91 19.27
CA TYR A 109 14.76 -21.71 18.86
C TYR A 109 14.37 -23.18 18.67
N VAL A 110 14.11 -23.58 17.43
CA VAL A 110 13.90 -24.99 17.03
C VAL A 110 15.16 -25.48 16.32
N LEU A 111 16.16 -25.88 17.11
CA LEU A 111 17.42 -26.40 16.59
C LEU A 111 17.26 -27.87 16.17
N PRO A 112 17.90 -28.32 15.09
CA PRO A 112 17.91 -29.73 14.72
C PRO A 112 18.57 -30.55 15.83
N GLU A 113 18.05 -31.75 16.10
CA GLU A 113 18.74 -32.71 16.95
C GLU A 113 20.10 -33.04 16.34
N HIS A 114 21.13 -33.16 17.18
CA HIS A 114 22.40 -33.71 16.73
C HIS A 114 22.13 -35.10 16.16
N MET A 115 22.36 -35.31 14.86
CA MET A 115 22.52 -36.67 14.32
C MET A 115 23.74 -37.26 15.01
N SER A 116 23.51 -38.04 16.06
CA SER A 116 24.50 -38.98 16.57
C SER A 116 24.79 -39.96 15.43
N MET A 117 25.98 -39.85 14.83
CA MET A 117 26.57 -40.93 14.03
C MET A 117 26.88 -42.12 14.94
#